data_AF-A0A257L412-F1
#
_entry.id   AF-A0A257L412-F1
#
_cell.length_a   1.000
_cell.length_b   1.000
_cell.length_c   1.000
_cell.angle_alpha   90.00
_cell.angle_beta   90.00
_cell.angle_gamma   90.00
#
_symmetry.space_group_name_H-M   'P 1'
#
loop_
_entity.id
_entity.type
_entity.pdbx_description
1 polymer ?
#
loop_
_entity_poly.entity_id
_entity_poly.type
_entity_poly.pdbx_seq_one_letter_code
_entity_poly.pdbx_strand_id
1 'polypeptide(L)' 'MKKYEYKVIKTTQEGFWDPKVNDVDLTSKLNGIGQEGWELVSAVETNSYQGSTKEIVLFFKREATF' A
#
# COMPACT_ATOMS: atom_id res chain seq x y z
N MET A 1 21.49 -11.07 -12.75
CA MET A 1 20.23 -10.29 -12.78
C MET A 1 19.79 -10.06 -11.33
N LYS A 2 19.26 -8.88 -11.01
CA LYS A 2 18.70 -8.61 -9.68
C LYS A 2 17.43 -9.44 -9.45
N LYS A 3 17.24 -9.95 -8.23
CA LYS A 3 16.02 -10.61 -7.78
C LYS A 3 15.21 -9.62 -6.93
N TYR A 4 13.89 -9.79 -6.88
CA TYR A 4 12.99 -8.87 -6.17
C TYR A 4 12.03 -9.62 -5.27
N GLU A 5 11.73 -9.02 -4.12
CA GLU A 5 10.60 -9.37 -3.25
C GLU A 5 9.49 -8.34 -3.45
N TYR A 6 8.24 -8.78 -3.30
CA TYR A 6 7.06 -7.92 -3.44
C TYR A 6 6.21 -7.94 -2.17
N LYS A 7 5.69 -6.76 -1.81
CA LYS A 7 4.76 -6.57 -0.68
C LYS A 7 3.51 -5.87 -1.21
N VAL A 8 2.33 -6.34 -0.80
CA VAL A 8 1.03 -5.78 -1.19
C VAL A 8 0.26 -5.40 0.07
N ILE A 9 -0.23 -4.17 0.13
CA ILE A 9 -1.02 -3.64 1.24
C ILE A 9 -2.36 -3.18 0.70
N LYS A 10 -3.44 -3.48 1.41
CA LYS A 10 -4.80 -3.01 1.09
C LYS A 10 -5.26 -2.08 2.20
N THR A 11 -5.88 -0.98 1.83
CA THR A 11 -6.57 -0.06 2.74
C THR A 11 -8.06 -0.31 2.56
N THR A 12 -8.76 -0.89 3.54
CA THR A 12 -10.19 -1.24 3.41
C THR A 12 -11.00 -0.56 4.51
N GLN A 13 -12.27 -0.24 4.26
CA GLN A 13 -13.16 0.38 5.26
C GLN A 13 -13.46 -0.52 6.48
N GLU A 14 -13.30 -1.85 6.35
CA GLU A 14 -13.57 -2.83 7.41
C GLU A 14 -12.28 -3.42 8.03
N GLY A 15 -11.12 -3.09 7.45
CA GLY A 15 -9.83 -3.68 7.80
C GLY A 15 -8.74 -2.63 7.85
N PHE A 16 -8.25 -2.37 9.06
CA PHE A 16 -7.12 -1.48 9.39
C PHE A 16 -7.28 0.01 9.04
N TRP A 17 -8.31 0.42 8.30
CA TRP A 17 -8.50 1.79 7.80
C TRP A 17 -9.91 2.31 8.11
N ASP A 18 -10.00 3.12 9.16
CA ASP A 18 -11.19 3.94 9.47
C ASP A 18 -11.42 4.93 8.31
N PRO A 19 -12.66 5.14 7.81
CA PRO A 19 -13.00 6.03 6.69
C PRO A 19 -12.51 7.48 6.76
N LYS A 20 -11.92 7.92 7.87
CA LYS A 20 -11.12 9.14 7.93
C LYS A 20 -9.68 8.80 7.60
N VAL A 21 -9.36 8.77 6.31
CA VAL A 21 -7.98 8.75 5.83
C VAL A 21 -7.26 9.95 6.42
N ASN A 22 -6.50 9.72 7.49
CA ASN A 22 -5.61 10.71 8.03
C ASN A 22 -4.32 10.61 7.21
N ASP A 23 -4.11 11.56 6.30
CA ASP A 23 -2.93 11.60 5.43
C ASP A 23 -1.61 11.49 6.23
N VAL A 24 -1.62 11.95 7.50
CA VAL A 24 -0.49 11.84 8.42
C VAL A 24 -0.17 10.37 8.76
N ASP A 25 -1.20 9.55 9.01
CA ASP A 25 -1.02 8.15 9.38
C ASP A 25 -0.57 7.30 8.19
N LEU A 26 -1.13 7.57 7.00
CA LEU A 26 -0.66 6.95 5.76
C LEU A 26 0.80 7.33 5.48
N THR A 27 1.14 8.61 5.59
CA THR A 27 2.51 9.10 5.34
C THR A 27 3.51 8.46 6.29
N SER A 28 3.19 8.42 7.59
CA SER A 28 4.02 7.78 8.61
C SER A 28 4.26 6.29 8.29
N LYS A 29 3.21 5.58 7.87
CA LYS A 29 3.30 4.17 7.47
C LYS A 29 4.16 3.96 6.22
N LEU A 30 3.94 4.76 5.18
CA LEU A 30 4.72 4.71 3.94
C LEU A 30 6.20 4.98 4.23
N ASN A 31 6.50 5.93 5.10
CA ASN A 31 7.87 6.21 5.54
C ASN A 31 8.49 5.02 6.28
N GLY A 32 7.76 4.35 7.17
CA GLY A 32 8.24 3.13 7.84
C GLY A 32 8.53 2.00 6.86
N ILE A 33 7.66 1.81 5.86
CA ILE A 33 7.87 0.83 4.78
C ILE A 33 9.11 1.19 3.93
N GLY A 34 9.31 2.48 3.66
CA GLY A 34 10.50 2.99 2.98
C GLY A 34 11.78 2.74 3.78
N GLN A 35 11.75 2.92 5.10
CA GLN A 35 12.87 2.62 6.00
C GLN A 35 13.23 1.13 6.04
N GLU A 36 12.26 0.24 5.83
CA GLU A 36 12.48 -1.20 5.65
C GLU A 36 13.09 -1.57 4.27
N GLY A 37 13.35 -0.58 3.41
CA GLY A 37 13.95 -0.76 2.08
C GLY A 37 12.97 -1.07 0.97
N TRP A 38 11.65 -0.90 1.20
CA TRP A 38 10.63 -1.12 0.19
C TRP A 38 10.35 0.15 -0.63
N GLU A 39 10.31 0.02 -1.94
CA GLU A 39 9.94 1.06 -2.89
C GLU A 39 8.48 0.88 -3.31
N LEU A 40 7.66 1.93 -3.17
CA LEU A 40 6.29 1.94 -3.72
C LEU A 40 6.37 2.01 -5.25
N VAL A 41 5.74 1.05 -5.94
CA VAL A 41 5.78 0.95 -7.41
C VAL A 41 4.45 1.18 -8.09
N SER A 42 3.34 0.95 -7.39
CA SER A 42 2.01 1.19 -7.93
C SER A 42 1.00 1.35 -6.80
N ALA A 43 -0.02 2.17 -7.06
CA ALA A 43 -1.21 2.32 -6.24
C ALA A 43 -2.42 2.19 -7.17
N VAL A 44 -3.36 1.32 -6.83
CA VAL A 44 -4.60 1.14 -7.60
C VAL A 44 -5.78 1.21 -6.67
N GLU A 45 -6.85 1.83 -7.14
CA GLU A 45 -8.12 1.87 -6.44
C GLU A 45 -9.01 0.74 -6.95
N THR A 46 -9.64 0.00 -6.03
CA THR A 46 -10.70 -0.94 -6.38
C THR A 46 -12.05 -0.27 -6.14
N ASN A 47 -12.84 -0.18 -7.20
CA ASN A 47 -14.18 0.39 -7.15
C ASN A 47 -15.20 -0.73 -6.94
N SER A 48 -16.15 -0.53 -6.02
CA SER A 48 -17.38 -1.33 -5.99
C SER A 48 -18.38 -0.84 -7.06
N TYR A 49 -19.34 -1.71 -7.38
CA TYR A 49 -20.47 -1.38 -8.26
C TYR A 49 -21.10 -0.03 -7.87
N GLN A 50 -21.36 0.84 -8.84
CA GLN A 50 -21.78 2.25 -8.71
C GLN A 50 -20.68 3.29 -8.36
N GLY A 51 -19.39 2.98 -8.48
CA GLY A 51 -18.34 4.01 -8.47
C GLY A 51 -17.93 4.48 -7.08
N SER A 52 -18.27 3.72 -6.03
CA SER A 52 -17.69 3.92 -4.70
C SER A 52 -16.31 3.26 -4.63
N THR A 53 -15.28 4.04 -4.30
CA THR A 53 -13.94 3.53 -4.01
C THR A 53 -14.01 2.69 -2.74
N LYS A 54 -13.71 1.40 -2.84
CA LYS A 54 -13.80 0.45 -1.73
C LYS A 54 -12.45 0.30 -1.03
N GLU A 55 -11.37 0.21 -1.80
CA GLU A 55 -10.03 -0.05 -1.26
C GLU A 55 -8.94 0.60 -2.12
N ILE A 56 -7.84 1.05 -1.51
CA ILE A 56 -6.59 1.35 -2.22
C ILE A 56 -5.63 0.21 -1.98
N VAL A 57 -5.09 -0.36 -3.06
CA VAL A 57 -4.08 -1.41 -3.05
C VAL A 57 -2.74 -0.80 -3.44
N LEU A 58 -1.75 -0.95 -2.56
CA LEU A 58 -0.41 -0.43 -2.71
C LEU A 58 0.56 -1.59 -2.95
N PHE A 59 1.35 -1.49 -4.01
CA PHE A 59 2.35 -2.47 -4.41
C PHE A 59 3.75 -1.92 -4.14
N PHE A 60 4.57 -2.72 -3.49
CA PHE A 60 5.95 -2.39 -3.19
C PHE A 60 6.89 -3.47 -3.73
N LYS A 61 8.11 -3.08 -4.09
CA LYS A 61 9.22 -3.99 -4.40
C LYS A 61 10.44 -3.65 -3.54
N ARG A 62 11.31 -4.63 -3.31
CA ARG A 62 12.70 -4.39 -2.86
C ARG A 62 13.64 -5.42 -3.47
N GLU A 63 14.93 -5.11 -3.50
CA GLU A 63 15.95 -6.08 -3.92
C GLU A 63 15.96 -7.27 -2.95
N ALA A 64 15.89 -8.48 -3.49
CA ALA A 64 15.79 -9.69 -2.70
C ALA A 64 17.14 -10.07 -2.09
N THR A 65 17.11 -10.51 -0.83
CA THR A 65 18.31 -10.92 -0.08
C THR A 65 18.34 -12.41 0.28
N PHE A 66 17.48 -13.22 -0.36
CA PHE A 66 17.39 -14.67 -0.12
C PHE A 66 18.40 -15.50 -0.94
#